data_AF-A0A8T2FJW7-F1
#
_entry.id   AF-A0A8T2FJW7-F1
#
_cell.length_a   1.000
_cell.length_b   1.000
_cell.length_c   1.000
_cell.angle_alpha   90.00
_cell.angle_beta   90.00
_cell.angle_gamma   90.00
#
_symmetry.space_group_name_H-M   'P 1'
#
loop_
_entity.id
_entity.type
_entity.pdbx_description
1 polymer ?
#
loop_
_entity_poly.entity_id
_entity_poly.type
_entity_poly.pdbx_seq_one_letter_code
_entity_poly.pdbx_strand_id
1 'polypeptide(L)'
;MEIRSESTLMRSDYKAPPSQAIPKARLQVWFFRVCSCILVWTCLIQLFWHSQIFTGLTNHISRFSLPVESVPLTPPPPPRNYTSNGILLVSCNGGLNQMRAAICDMVTVARLLNLTLVVPELDKKSFWADTSDFEDIFDIKHFIDSLRDEVRIIRRLPKRYSKKYGFKLFEMPPVSWSNDKYYLQQVLPRFSKRKVIHFVRSDTRLANNGLSLDLQRLRCRVNFQGLRFTPTWHEH
;
A
#
# COMPACT_ATOMS: atom_id res chain seq x y z
N MET A 1 109.38 -29.37 17.58
CA MET A 1 108.82 -29.06 18.91
C MET A 1 107.55 -28.29 18.63
N GLU A 2 106.40 -28.96 18.72
CA GLU A 2 105.08 -28.36 18.49
C GLU A 2 104.86 -27.21 19.46
N ILE A 3 104.63 -26.01 18.93
CA ILE A 3 104.04 -24.91 19.68
C ILE A 3 102.88 -24.38 18.85
N ARG A 4 101.69 -24.82 19.27
CA ARG A 4 100.37 -24.35 18.88
C ARG A 4 100.28 -22.85 19.13
N SER A 5 100.11 -22.07 18.07
CA SER A 5 99.71 -20.66 18.13
C SER A 5 98.39 -20.53 17.38
N GLU A 6 97.31 -20.34 18.13
CA GLU A 6 95.96 -20.15 17.60
C GLU A 6 95.88 -18.83 16.81
N SER A 7 95.38 -18.92 15.58
CA SER A 7 95.10 -17.80 14.71
C SER A 7 93.75 -17.17 15.10
N THR A 8 93.81 -15.97 15.66
CA THR A 8 92.64 -15.15 15.99
C THR A 8 91.95 -14.70 14.70
N LEU A 9 90.89 -15.40 14.30
CA LEU A 9 90.00 -14.99 13.23
C LEU A 9 89.10 -13.84 13.71
N MET A 10 89.33 -12.64 13.18
CA MET A 10 88.46 -11.47 13.38
C MET A 10 87.05 -11.75 12.85
N ARG A 11 86.08 -11.89 13.76
CA ARG A 11 84.64 -11.91 13.41
C ARG A 11 84.10 -10.48 13.51
N SER A 12 83.93 -9.85 12.35
CA SER A 12 83.23 -8.58 12.19
C SER A 12 81.75 -8.74 12.53
N ASP A 13 81.31 -8.17 13.65
CA ASP A 13 79.90 -8.01 13.98
C ASP A 13 79.27 -6.95 13.07
N TYR A 14 78.59 -7.40 12.01
CA TYR A 14 77.70 -6.54 11.24
C TYR A 14 76.41 -6.29 12.04
N LYS A 15 76.38 -5.18 12.78
CA LYS A 15 75.13 -4.60 13.32
C LYS A 15 74.29 -4.08 12.16
N ALA A 16 73.10 -4.65 11.96
CA ALA A 16 72.07 -4.06 11.12
C ALA A 16 71.67 -2.66 11.65
N PRO A 17 71.31 -1.70 10.77
CA PRO A 17 70.90 -0.37 11.21
C PRO A 17 69.55 -0.45 11.95
N PRO A 18 69.27 0.47 12.90
CA PRO A 18 68.05 0.43 13.68
C PRO A 18 66.84 0.72 12.78
N SER A 19 65.84 -0.18 12.81
CA SER A 19 64.54 0.10 12.23
C SER A 19 63.85 1.20 13.05
N GLN A 20 63.57 2.33 12.41
CA GLN A 20 62.75 3.37 13.01
C GLN A 20 61.31 2.87 13.09
N ALA A 21 60.95 2.31 14.24
CA ALA A 21 59.57 1.97 14.55
C ALA A 21 58.78 3.27 14.77
N ILE A 22 58.03 3.71 13.75
CA ILE A 22 57.01 4.75 13.91
C ILE A 22 55.99 4.25 14.94
N PRO A 23 55.65 5.03 15.99
CA PRO A 23 54.74 4.56 17.04
C PRO A 23 53.39 4.19 16.43
N LYS A 24 52.95 2.94 16.59
CA LYS A 24 51.70 2.38 16.03
C LYS A 24 50.47 3.28 16.30
N ALA A 25 50.48 4.00 17.43
CA ALA A 25 49.44 4.97 17.79
C ALA A 25 49.33 6.16 16.82
N ARG A 26 50.46 6.65 16.26
CA ARG A 26 50.45 7.73 15.27
C ARG A 26 49.85 7.29 13.94
N LEU A 27 50.13 6.05 13.52
CA LEU A 27 49.59 5.48 12.30
C LEU A 27 48.07 5.24 12.42
N GLN A 28 47.61 4.78 13.58
CA GLN A 28 46.19 4.57 13.86
C GLN A 28 45.41 5.89 13.89
N VAL A 29 45.91 6.93 14.55
CA VAL A 29 45.25 8.25 14.55
C VAL A 29 45.20 8.84 13.13
N TRP A 30 46.27 8.67 12.34
CA TRP A 30 46.29 9.10 10.94
C TRP A 30 45.26 8.33 10.11
N PHE A 31 45.14 7.02 10.32
CA PHE A 31 44.15 6.18 9.66
C PHE A 31 42.71 6.59 10.00
N PHE A 32 42.39 6.82 11.28
CA PHE A 32 41.05 7.29 11.69
C PHE A 32 40.71 8.67 11.11
N ARG A 33 41.70 9.57 11.02
CA ARG A 33 41.49 10.88 10.38
C ARG A 33 41.24 10.75 8.88
N VAL A 34 42.00 9.90 8.20
CA VAL A 34 41.81 9.65 6.76
C VAL A 34 40.45 8.99 6.48
N CYS A 35 40.08 7.95 7.23
CA CYS A 35 38.78 7.29 7.08
C CYS A 35 37.61 8.24 7.39
N SER A 36 37.71 9.07 8.42
CA SER A 36 36.67 10.06 8.74
C SER A 36 36.57 11.12 7.65
N CYS A 37 37.70 11.60 7.11
CA CYS A 37 37.70 12.54 5.98
C CYS A 37 37.07 11.93 4.73
N ILE A 38 37.37 10.67 4.42
CA ILE A 38 36.78 9.96 3.28
C ILE A 38 35.28 9.80 3.47
N LEU A 39 34.80 9.37 4.65
CA LEU A 39 33.37 9.22 4.93
C LEU A 39 32.61 10.55 4.83
N VAL A 40 33.18 11.62 5.37
CA VAL A 40 32.60 12.97 5.26
C VAL A 40 32.58 13.41 3.80
N TRP A 41 33.65 13.20 3.04
CA TRP A 41 33.70 13.54 1.61
C TRP A 41 32.72 12.73 0.77
N THR A 42 32.56 11.43 1.03
CA THR A 42 31.57 10.59 0.33
C THR A 42 30.15 11.02 0.65
N CYS A 43 29.89 11.41 1.90
CA CYS A 43 28.58 11.90 2.33
C CYS A 43 28.26 13.28 1.69
N LEU A 44 29.24 14.17 1.63
CA LEU A 44 29.12 15.46 0.95
C LEU A 44 28.93 15.31 -0.56
N ILE A 45 29.64 14.38 -1.22
CA ILE A 45 29.43 14.09 -2.65
C ILE A 45 28.01 13.51 -2.87
N GLN A 46 27.52 12.61 -2.02
CA GLN A 46 26.15 12.08 -2.12
C GLN A 46 25.09 13.17 -1.93
N LEU A 47 25.29 14.08 -0.97
CA LEU A 47 24.39 15.22 -0.74
C LEU A 47 24.44 16.23 -1.89
N PHE A 48 25.61 16.45 -2.50
CA PHE A 48 25.77 17.35 -3.65
C PHE A 48 25.18 16.75 -4.94
N TRP A 49 25.29 15.43 -5.13
CA TRP A 49 24.63 14.72 -6.24
C TRP A 49 23.10 14.72 -6.07
N HIS A 50 22.58 14.62 -4.84
CA HIS A 50 21.14 14.78 -4.59
C HIS A 50 20.65 16.24 -4.70
N SER A 51 21.52 17.22 -4.45
CA SER A 51 21.16 18.65 -4.59
C SER A 51 21.03 19.08 -6.06
N GLN A 52 21.73 18.41 -6.98
CA GLN A 52 21.60 18.64 -8.44
C GLN A 52 20.40 17.90 -9.06
N ILE A 53 19.73 17.00 -8.32
CA ILE A 53 18.48 16.35 -8.77
C ILE A 53 17.25 17.21 -8.42
N PHE A 54 17.37 18.16 -7.50
CA PHE A 54 16.25 19.00 -7.03
C PHE A 54 16.11 20.37 -7.70
N THR A 55 16.97 20.71 -8.66
CA THR A 55 16.88 21.97 -9.44
C THR A 55 16.20 21.80 -10.80
N GLY A 56 15.63 20.62 -11.09
CA GLY A 56 14.94 20.31 -12.37
C GLY A 56 13.41 20.21 -12.30
N LEU A 57 12.79 20.39 -11.13
CA LEU A 57 11.32 20.28 -10.97
C LEU A 57 10.69 21.58 -10.46
N THR A 58 11.18 22.71 -10.93
CA THR A 58 10.50 24.01 -10.75
C THR A 58 10.41 24.63 -12.13
N ASN A 59 9.25 24.53 -12.77
CA ASN A 59 8.76 25.31 -13.93
C ASN A 59 7.87 24.48 -14.88
N HIS A 60 6.87 23.77 -14.35
CA HIS A 60 5.69 23.42 -15.16
C HIS A 60 4.40 23.21 -14.35
N ILE A 61 4.21 23.99 -13.28
CA ILE A 61 2.95 23.99 -12.53
C ILE A 61 2.48 25.42 -12.40
N SER A 62 2.09 26.02 -13.53
CA SER A 62 1.32 27.26 -13.54
C SER A 62 0.55 27.31 -14.84
N ARG A 63 -0.78 27.42 -14.73
CA ARG A 63 -1.78 27.66 -15.78
C ARG A 63 -2.53 26.46 -16.38
N PHE A 64 -3.23 25.72 -15.53
CA PHE A 64 -4.58 25.26 -15.91
C PHE A 64 -5.58 25.67 -14.83
N SER A 65 -5.73 26.98 -14.65
CA SER A 65 -6.92 27.54 -13.99
C SER A 65 -7.90 27.87 -15.11
N LEU A 66 -8.71 26.88 -15.50
CA LEU A 66 -9.90 27.17 -16.31
C LEU A 66 -10.90 27.91 -15.41
N PRO A 67 -11.69 28.86 -15.95
CA PRO A 67 -12.77 29.48 -15.20
C PRO A 67 -13.70 28.37 -14.69
N VAL A 68 -14.05 28.42 -13.41
CA VAL A 68 -15.13 27.62 -12.86
C VAL A 68 -16.43 28.16 -13.46
N GLU A 69 -16.77 27.65 -14.64
CA GLU A 69 -18.11 27.74 -15.20
C GLU A 69 -19.07 27.09 -14.19
N SER A 70 -20.09 27.82 -13.74
CA SER A 70 -21.13 27.27 -12.88
C SER A 70 -21.79 26.09 -13.58
N VAL A 71 -21.52 24.87 -13.10
CA VAL A 71 -22.05 23.63 -13.65
C VAL A 71 -23.58 23.72 -13.70
N PRO A 72 -24.20 23.69 -14.89
CA PRO A 72 -25.65 23.54 -15.01
C PRO A 72 -26.05 22.27 -14.28
N LEU A 73 -27.13 22.32 -13.49
CA LEU A 73 -27.70 21.16 -12.80
C LEU A 73 -27.81 20.00 -13.81
N THR A 74 -26.88 19.07 -13.72
CA THR A 74 -26.77 17.99 -14.70
C THR A 74 -28.04 17.15 -14.53
N PRO A 75 -28.75 16.82 -15.62
CA PRO A 75 -29.94 15.99 -15.51
C PRO A 75 -29.60 14.70 -14.78
N PRO A 76 -30.51 14.20 -13.93
CA PRO A 76 -30.27 12.97 -13.23
C PRO A 76 -29.92 11.91 -14.28
N PRO A 77 -28.88 11.14 -14.01
CA PRO A 77 -28.40 10.13 -14.94
C PRO A 77 -29.52 9.14 -15.27
N PRO A 78 -29.54 8.56 -16.47
CA PRO A 78 -30.63 7.68 -16.88
C PRO A 78 -30.78 6.48 -15.92
N PRO A 79 -32.02 6.04 -15.65
CA PRO A 79 -32.28 4.86 -14.84
C PRO A 79 -31.68 3.63 -15.52
N ARG A 80 -31.04 2.76 -14.74
CA ARG A 80 -30.36 1.57 -15.25
C ARG A 80 -31.03 0.31 -14.75
N ASN A 81 -31.23 -0.63 -15.67
CA ASN A 81 -31.74 -1.94 -15.33
C ASN A 81 -30.60 -2.83 -14.87
N TYR A 82 -30.40 -2.92 -13.55
CA TYR A 82 -29.42 -3.81 -12.96
C TYR A 82 -30.08 -5.12 -12.53
N THR A 83 -29.77 -6.20 -13.24
CA THR A 83 -30.04 -7.57 -12.76
C THR A 83 -28.88 -7.98 -11.86
N SER A 84 -29.16 -8.36 -10.60
CA SER A 84 -28.11 -8.70 -9.63
C SER A 84 -28.29 -10.10 -9.06
N ASN A 85 -27.18 -10.82 -8.88
CA ASN A 85 -27.17 -12.19 -8.35
C ASN A 85 -27.39 -12.26 -6.82
N GLY A 86 -27.22 -11.14 -6.10
CA GLY A 86 -27.34 -11.08 -4.65
C GLY A 86 -26.82 -9.77 -4.07
N ILE A 87 -26.90 -9.62 -2.75
CA ILE A 87 -26.40 -8.45 -2.02
C ILE A 87 -25.18 -8.84 -1.18
N LEU A 88 -24.07 -8.13 -1.39
CA LEU A 88 -22.83 -8.32 -0.67
C LEU A 88 -22.68 -7.22 0.40
N LEU A 89 -22.53 -7.63 1.66
CA LEU A 89 -22.01 -6.79 2.74
C LEU A 89 -20.54 -7.11 2.95
N VAL A 90 -19.78 -6.14 3.42
CA VAL A 90 -18.33 -6.27 3.60
C VAL A 90 -17.92 -5.55 4.88
N SER A 91 -17.20 -6.23 5.76
CA SER A 91 -16.39 -5.59 6.81
C SER A 91 -14.91 -5.67 6.43
N CYS A 92 -14.31 -4.51 6.20
CA CYS A 92 -12.89 -4.35 5.88
C CYS A 92 -12.08 -4.17 7.17
N ASN A 93 -11.08 -5.02 7.38
CA ASN A 93 -10.20 -5.00 8.55
C ASN A 93 -8.77 -4.57 8.20
N GLY A 94 -7.98 -4.28 9.24
CA GLY A 94 -6.61 -3.79 9.11
C GLY A 94 -6.49 -2.28 9.31
N GLY A 95 -5.31 -1.73 9.01
CA GLY A 95 -5.12 -0.28 8.98
C GLY A 95 -5.81 0.38 7.77
N LEU A 96 -5.97 1.71 7.78
CA LEU A 96 -6.72 2.43 6.73
C LEU A 96 -6.27 2.08 5.30
N ASN A 97 -4.97 1.97 5.04
CA ASN A 97 -4.46 1.58 3.71
C ASN A 97 -4.82 0.12 3.34
N GLN A 98 -4.84 -0.79 4.30
CA GLN A 98 -5.26 -2.19 4.09
C GLN A 98 -6.77 -2.25 3.83
N MET A 99 -7.56 -1.46 4.57
CA MET A 99 -9.00 -1.34 4.33
C MET A 99 -9.30 -0.76 2.95
N ARG A 100 -8.54 0.26 2.49
CA ARG A 100 -8.64 0.79 1.11
C ARG A 100 -8.41 -0.30 0.08
N ALA A 101 -7.35 -1.09 0.23
CA ALA A 101 -7.08 -2.21 -0.67
C ALA A 101 -8.21 -3.27 -0.64
N ALA A 102 -8.72 -3.59 0.55
CA ALA A 102 -9.85 -4.52 0.71
C ALA A 102 -11.13 -4.00 0.03
N ILE A 103 -11.44 -2.70 0.13
CA ILE A 103 -12.58 -2.09 -0.57
C ILE A 103 -12.41 -2.24 -2.09
N CYS A 104 -11.21 -1.98 -2.61
CA CYS A 104 -10.92 -2.15 -4.04
C CYS A 104 -11.16 -3.59 -4.50
N ASP A 105 -10.69 -4.57 -3.73
CA ASP A 105 -10.90 -5.98 -4.02
C ASP A 105 -12.38 -6.36 -3.99
N MET A 106 -13.13 -5.89 -3.01
CA MET A 106 -14.53 -6.26 -2.83
C MET A 106 -15.47 -5.60 -3.86
N VAL A 107 -15.16 -4.37 -4.30
CA VAL A 107 -15.83 -3.77 -5.46
C VAL A 107 -15.59 -4.62 -6.72
N THR A 108 -14.35 -5.06 -6.94
CA THR A 108 -14.00 -5.91 -8.08
C THR A 108 -14.68 -7.28 -8.01
N VAL A 109 -14.78 -7.89 -6.83
CA VAL A 109 -15.54 -9.13 -6.62
C VAL A 109 -17.04 -8.91 -6.89
N ALA A 110 -17.60 -7.79 -6.43
CA ALA A 110 -19.00 -7.46 -6.70
C ALA A 110 -19.26 -7.28 -8.20
N ARG A 111 -18.33 -6.64 -8.94
CA ARG A 111 -18.37 -6.55 -10.41
C ARG A 111 -18.30 -7.92 -11.07
N LEU A 112 -17.35 -8.75 -10.67
CA LEU A 112 -17.11 -10.08 -11.23
C LEU A 112 -18.34 -10.98 -11.08
N LEU A 113 -18.98 -10.92 -9.91
CA LEU A 113 -20.13 -11.75 -9.57
C LEU A 113 -21.49 -11.10 -9.87
N ASN A 114 -21.49 -9.89 -10.44
CA ASN A 114 -22.69 -9.10 -10.72
C ASN A 114 -23.60 -8.95 -9.47
N LEU A 115 -22.99 -8.55 -8.36
CA LEU A 115 -23.65 -8.35 -7.06
C LEU A 115 -23.99 -6.88 -6.83
N THR A 116 -24.98 -6.66 -5.97
CA THR A 116 -25.24 -5.34 -5.39
C THR A 116 -24.38 -5.21 -4.15
N LEU A 117 -23.46 -4.24 -4.15
CA LEU A 117 -22.59 -3.98 -3.00
C LEU A 117 -23.29 -3.00 -2.05
N VAL A 118 -23.33 -3.32 -0.75
CA VAL A 118 -23.62 -2.32 0.28
C VAL A 118 -22.33 -1.57 0.58
N VAL A 119 -22.40 -0.26 0.83
CA VAL A 119 -21.24 0.55 1.25
C VAL A 119 -20.46 -0.21 2.34
N PRO A 120 -19.14 -0.43 2.16
CA PRO A 120 -18.34 -1.23 3.09
C PRO A 120 -18.31 -0.66 4.51
N GLU A 121 -18.29 -1.55 5.49
CA GLU A 121 -18.07 -1.21 6.90
C GLU A 121 -16.57 -1.27 7.21
N LEU A 122 -16.05 -0.27 7.93
CA LEU A 122 -14.67 -0.24 8.39
C LEU A 122 -14.57 -0.87 9.77
N ASP A 123 -13.63 -1.80 9.95
CA ASP A 123 -13.38 -2.42 11.24
C ASP A 123 -12.66 -1.45 12.18
N LYS A 124 -13.30 -1.17 13.31
CA LYS A 124 -12.82 -0.24 14.35
C LYS A 124 -12.08 -0.96 15.50
N LYS A 125 -12.00 -2.30 15.45
CA LYS A 125 -11.60 -3.11 16.62
C LYS A 125 -10.25 -3.80 16.48
N SER A 126 -9.78 -4.05 15.27
CA SER A 126 -8.61 -4.92 15.05
C SER A 126 -7.27 -4.19 15.10
N PHE A 127 -7.10 -3.17 14.26
CA PHE A 127 -5.81 -2.48 14.10
C PHE A 127 -5.93 -0.96 14.00
N TRP A 128 -7.12 -0.45 13.68
CA TRP A 128 -7.41 0.97 13.54
C TRP A 128 -8.26 1.40 14.74
N ALA A 129 -7.67 2.15 15.67
CA ALA A 129 -8.32 2.56 16.93
C ALA A 129 -9.20 3.82 16.77
N ASP A 130 -9.57 4.15 15.54
CA ASP A 130 -10.41 5.29 15.23
C ASP A 130 -11.87 4.86 15.12
N THR A 131 -12.77 5.73 15.59
CA THR A 131 -14.21 5.42 15.62
C THR A 131 -14.97 5.84 14.37
N SER A 132 -14.29 6.42 13.38
CA SER A 132 -14.88 6.88 12.11
C SER A 132 -15.54 5.73 11.34
N ASP A 133 -16.73 6.01 10.82
CA ASP A 133 -17.39 5.21 9.81
C ASP A 133 -16.90 5.55 8.40
N PHE A 134 -17.31 4.75 7.41
CA PHE A 134 -16.95 4.98 6.02
C PHE A 134 -17.29 6.41 5.55
N GLU A 135 -18.43 6.94 5.98
CA GLU A 135 -18.94 8.26 5.59
C GLU A 135 -18.20 9.43 6.21
N ASP A 136 -17.55 9.20 7.34
CA ASP A 136 -16.65 10.18 7.92
C ASP A 136 -15.43 10.31 7.01
N ILE A 137 -14.83 9.18 6.59
CA ILE A 137 -13.57 9.13 5.81
C ILE A 137 -13.74 9.47 4.34
N PHE A 138 -14.69 8.82 3.68
CA PHE A 138 -14.85 8.87 2.23
C PHE A 138 -16.20 9.45 1.84
N ASP A 139 -16.22 10.25 0.77
CA ASP A 139 -17.45 10.79 0.20
C ASP A 139 -18.29 9.66 -0.41
N ILE A 140 -19.32 9.21 0.31
CA ILE A 140 -20.24 8.15 -0.12
C ILE A 140 -20.91 8.49 -1.44
N LYS A 141 -21.31 9.76 -1.64
CA LYS A 141 -22.03 10.15 -2.85
C LYS A 141 -21.08 10.01 -4.05
N HIS A 142 -19.87 10.54 -3.94
CA HIS A 142 -18.84 10.42 -4.96
C HIS A 142 -18.45 8.95 -5.22
N PHE A 143 -18.31 8.14 -4.17
CA PHE A 143 -17.99 6.70 -4.30
C PHE A 143 -19.07 5.95 -5.10
N ILE A 144 -20.36 6.19 -4.81
CA ILE A 144 -21.48 5.56 -5.55
C ILE A 144 -21.54 6.09 -6.98
N ASP A 145 -21.44 7.40 -7.17
CA ASP A 145 -21.61 8.05 -8.47
C ASP A 145 -20.44 7.78 -9.43
N SER A 146 -19.21 7.63 -8.96
CA SER A 146 -18.05 7.33 -9.81
C SER A 146 -17.94 5.86 -10.24
N LEU A 147 -18.54 4.94 -9.49
CA LEU A 147 -18.49 3.49 -9.74
C LEU A 147 -19.79 2.92 -10.31
N ARG A 148 -20.80 3.78 -10.48
CA ARG A 148 -22.11 3.45 -11.00
C ARG A 148 -22.12 2.63 -12.29
N ASP A 149 -21.14 2.83 -13.18
CA ASP A 149 -21.08 2.15 -14.49
C ASP A 149 -20.48 0.76 -14.38
N GLU A 150 -19.85 0.47 -13.24
CA GLU A 150 -19.14 -0.77 -12.99
C GLU A 150 -19.98 -1.66 -12.08
N VAL A 151 -20.41 -1.13 -10.93
CA VAL A 151 -21.11 -1.93 -9.90
C VAL A 151 -22.28 -1.15 -9.31
N ARG A 152 -23.35 -1.87 -8.98
CA ARG A 152 -24.47 -1.29 -8.24
C ARG A 152 -24.13 -1.21 -6.76
N ILE A 153 -23.99 0.01 -6.24
CA ILE A 153 -23.71 0.27 -4.82
C ILE A 153 -24.93 0.89 -4.15
N ILE A 154 -25.31 0.40 -2.98
CA ILE A 154 -26.39 0.96 -2.15
C ILE A 154 -25.86 1.35 -0.78
N ARG A 155 -26.38 2.44 -0.21
CA ARG A 155 -25.92 2.96 1.08
C ARG A 155 -26.17 2.00 2.25
N ARG A 156 -27.33 1.34 2.27
CA ARG A 156 -27.76 0.49 3.37
C ARG A 156 -28.48 -0.73 2.86
N LEU A 157 -28.40 -1.82 3.63
CA LEU A 157 -29.11 -3.05 3.34
C LEU A 157 -30.65 -2.80 3.33
N PRO A 158 -31.40 -3.28 2.32
CA PRO A 158 -32.85 -3.11 2.28
C PRO A 158 -33.54 -3.67 3.53
N LYS A 159 -34.53 -2.95 4.06
CA LYS A 159 -35.22 -3.26 5.33
C LYS A 159 -35.73 -4.70 5.44
N ARG A 160 -36.18 -5.30 4.33
CA ARG A 160 -36.64 -6.70 4.24
C ARG A 160 -35.59 -7.74 4.66
N TYR A 161 -34.31 -7.38 4.63
CA TYR A 161 -33.20 -8.22 5.04
C TYR A 161 -32.61 -7.79 6.40
N SER A 162 -33.34 -6.99 7.18
CA SER A 162 -32.89 -6.60 8.51
C SER A 162 -33.32 -7.61 9.58
N LYS A 163 -32.54 -7.68 10.67
CA LYS A 163 -32.79 -8.55 11.83
C LYS A 163 -34.19 -8.35 12.44
N LYS A 164 -34.74 -7.13 12.33
CA LYS A 164 -36.10 -6.78 12.79
C LYS A 164 -37.19 -7.61 12.11
N TYR A 165 -36.98 -8.04 10.87
CA TYR A 165 -37.90 -8.92 10.13
C TYR A 165 -37.51 -10.40 10.22
N GLY A 166 -36.70 -10.79 11.23
CA GLY A 166 -36.28 -12.18 11.44
C GLY A 166 -35.22 -12.67 10.45
N PHE A 167 -34.64 -11.80 9.61
CA PHE A 167 -33.59 -12.20 8.68
C PHE A 167 -32.30 -12.55 9.43
N LYS A 168 -31.80 -13.78 9.23
CA LYS A 168 -30.52 -14.23 9.77
C LYS A 168 -29.42 -14.02 8.72
N LEU A 169 -28.55 -13.04 8.98
CA LEU A 169 -27.40 -12.75 8.12
C LEU A 169 -26.44 -13.94 8.11
N PHE A 170 -25.98 -14.32 6.93
CA PHE A 170 -24.95 -15.34 6.77
C PHE A 170 -23.59 -14.67 6.57
N GLU A 171 -22.68 -14.96 7.48
CA GLU A 171 -21.34 -14.41 7.47
C GLU A 171 -20.32 -15.47 7.07
N MET A 172 -19.35 -15.09 6.26
CA MET A 172 -18.22 -15.94 5.93
C MET A 172 -17.00 -15.09 5.58
N PRO A 173 -15.79 -15.46 6.02
CA PRO A 173 -14.58 -14.92 5.45
C PRO A 173 -14.31 -15.58 4.08
N PRO A 174 -14.06 -14.82 3.01
CA PRO A 174 -13.52 -15.38 1.77
C PRO A 174 -12.14 -16.01 2.02
N VAL A 175 -11.69 -16.93 1.16
CA VAL A 175 -10.34 -17.49 1.27
C VAL A 175 -9.31 -16.44 0.82
N SER A 176 -8.22 -16.28 1.57
CA SER A 176 -7.17 -15.30 1.24
C SER A 176 -6.51 -15.60 -0.11
N TRP A 177 -6.10 -14.56 -0.84
CA TRP A 177 -5.41 -14.65 -2.12
C TRP A 177 -6.11 -15.50 -3.18
N SER A 178 -7.45 -15.51 -3.17
CA SER A 178 -8.25 -16.32 -4.08
C SER A 178 -8.35 -15.71 -5.48
N ASN A 179 -8.29 -16.56 -6.50
CA ASN A 179 -8.50 -16.16 -7.89
C ASN A 179 -9.99 -16.02 -8.26
N ASP A 180 -10.27 -15.56 -9.47
CA ASP A 180 -11.60 -15.45 -10.05
C ASP A 180 -12.39 -16.77 -10.04
N LYS A 181 -11.74 -17.91 -10.33
CA LYS A 181 -12.38 -19.24 -10.31
C LYS A 181 -12.98 -19.57 -8.96
N TYR A 182 -12.31 -19.28 -7.86
CA TYR A 182 -12.86 -19.46 -6.51
C TYR A 182 -14.17 -18.69 -6.33
N TYR A 183 -14.20 -17.41 -6.74
CA TYR A 183 -15.40 -16.59 -6.62
C TYR A 183 -16.53 -17.11 -7.51
N LEU A 184 -16.23 -17.44 -8.77
CA LEU A 184 -17.23 -17.91 -9.72
C LEU A 184 -17.78 -19.30 -9.36
N GLN A 185 -16.94 -20.22 -8.91
CA GLN A 185 -17.32 -21.62 -8.71
C GLN A 185 -17.76 -21.94 -7.26
N GLN A 186 -17.23 -21.23 -6.26
CA GLN A 186 -17.52 -21.54 -4.85
C GLN A 186 -18.38 -20.47 -4.15
N VAL A 187 -18.17 -19.20 -4.48
CA VAL A 187 -18.86 -18.08 -3.83
C VAL A 187 -20.20 -17.79 -4.50
N LEU A 188 -20.23 -17.67 -5.84
CA LEU A 188 -21.43 -17.34 -6.59
C LEU A 188 -22.60 -18.32 -6.30
N PRO A 189 -22.40 -19.66 -6.25
CA PRO A 189 -23.50 -20.57 -5.92
C PRO A 189 -24.07 -20.37 -4.52
N ARG A 190 -23.30 -19.77 -3.58
CA ARG A 190 -23.81 -19.43 -2.25
C ARG A 190 -24.80 -18.28 -2.32
N PHE A 191 -24.62 -17.31 -3.22
CA PHE A 191 -25.57 -16.21 -3.43
C PHE A 191 -26.90 -16.69 -4.03
N SER A 192 -26.87 -17.75 -4.85
CA SER A 192 -28.10 -18.39 -5.33
C SER A 192 -28.93 -19.00 -4.19
N LYS A 193 -28.27 -19.57 -3.17
CA LYS A 193 -28.91 -20.14 -1.98
C LYS A 193 -29.27 -19.08 -0.94
N ARG A 194 -28.46 -18.02 -0.83
CA ARG A 194 -28.56 -16.97 0.18
C ARG A 194 -28.52 -15.61 -0.52
N LYS A 195 -29.66 -14.91 -0.56
CA LYS A 195 -29.75 -13.61 -1.25
C LYS A 195 -28.84 -12.52 -0.70
N VAL A 196 -28.40 -12.64 0.56
CA VAL A 196 -27.49 -11.70 1.23
C VAL A 196 -26.37 -12.49 1.91
N ILE A 197 -25.13 -12.09 1.67
CA ILE A 197 -23.95 -12.65 2.33
C ILE A 197 -23.08 -11.50 2.84
N HIS A 198 -22.56 -11.67 4.05
CA HIS A 198 -21.63 -10.75 4.67
C HIS A 198 -20.22 -11.34 4.66
N PHE A 199 -19.30 -10.66 3.96
CA PHE A 199 -17.89 -10.96 4.03
C PHE A 199 -17.26 -10.28 5.22
N VAL A 200 -16.96 -11.08 6.24
CA VAL A 200 -16.21 -10.65 7.42
C VAL A 200 -14.71 -10.81 7.13
N ARG A 201 -13.90 -9.87 7.61
CA ARG A 201 -12.44 -9.87 7.47
C ARG A 201 -11.97 -9.94 6.01
N SER A 202 -12.32 -8.93 5.21
CA SER A 202 -12.07 -8.93 3.77
C SER A 202 -10.65 -8.52 3.36
N ASP A 203 -9.68 -8.50 4.27
CA ASP A 203 -8.28 -8.23 3.97
C ASP A 203 -7.64 -9.30 3.07
N THR A 204 -6.92 -8.87 2.02
CA THR A 204 -6.12 -9.73 1.13
C THR A 204 -6.86 -10.95 0.56
N ARG A 205 -8.13 -10.78 0.15
CA ARG A 205 -8.98 -11.89 -0.29
C ARG A 205 -9.00 -12.13 -1.80
N LEU A 206 -8.50 -11.20 -2.60
CA LEU A 206 -8.44 -11.32 -4.05
C LEU A 206 -6.97 -11.44 -4.51
N ALA A 207 -6.68 -12.40 -5.38
CA ALA A 207 -5.34 -12.59 -5.92
C ALA A 207 -4.89 -11.37 -6.74
N ASN A 208 -3.62 -10.98 -6.60
CA ASN A 208 -3.06 -9.89 -7.40
C ASN A 208 -2.80 -10.28 -8.85
N ASN A 209 -2.59 -11.57 -9.12
CA ASN A 209 -2.28 -12.11 -10.44
C ASN A 209 -3.47 -12.93 -10.98
N GLY A 210 -3.54 -13.07 -12.30
CA GLY A 210 -4.55 -13.91 -12.95
C GLY A 210 -5.95 -13.28 -13.07
N LEU A 211 -6.13 -12.03 -12.64
CA LEU A 211 -7.34 -11.26 -12.95
C LEU A 211 -7.26 -10.67 -14.36
N SER A 212 -8.41 -10.51 -15.01
CA SER A 212 -8.48 -9.81 -16.30
C SER A 212 -8.06 -8.35 -16.16
N LEU A 213 -7.57 -7.77 -17.27
CA LEU A 213 -7.11 -6.38 -17.29
C LEU A 213 -8.20 -5.39 -16.86
N ASP A 214 -9.46 -5.66 -17.21
CA ASP A 214 -10.58 -4.79 -16.85
C ASP A 214 -10.86 -4.80 -15.34
N LEU A 215 -10.73 -5.96 -14.68
CA LEU A 215 -10.84 -6.05 -13.22
C LEU A 215 -9.69 -5.34 -12.51
N GLN A 216 -8.47 -5.39 -13.06
CA GLN A 216 -7.33 -4.64 -12.53
C GLN A 216 -7.52 -3.13 -12.70
N ARG A 217 -8.00 -2.69 -13.88
CA ARG A 217 -8.36 -1.29 -14.13
C ARG A 217 -9.44 -0.81 -13.16
N LEU A 218 -10.42 -1.64 -12.87
CA LEU A 218 -11.45 -1.35 -11.87
C LEU A 218 -10.83 -1.16 -10.47
N ARG A 219 -9.94 -2.05 -10.02
CA ARG A 219 -9.23 -1.88 -8.72
C ARG A 219 -8.53 -0.52 -8.65
N CYS A 220 -7.81 -0.15 -9.71
CA CYS A 220 -7.15 1.16 -9.80
C CYS A 220 -8.15 2.31 -9.77
N ARG A 221 -9.24 2.23 -10.54
CA ARG A 221 -10.30 3.25 -10.54
C ARG A 221 -10.90 3.42 -9.15
N VAL A 222 -11.22 2.33 -8.46
CA VAL A 222 -11.76 2.40 -7.09
C VAL A 222 -10.76 3.10 -6.16
N ASN A 223 -9.49 2.70 -6.21
CA ASN A 223 -8.49 3.24 -5.29
C ASN A 223 -8.19 4.73 -5.49
N PHE A 224 -8.09 5.18 -6.74
CA PHE A 224 -7.62 6.54 -7.08
C PHE A 224 -8.74 7.51 -7.44
N GLN A 225 -9.89 7.02 -7.91
CA GLN A 225 -11.02 7.86 -8.30
C GLN A 225 -12.22 7.65 -7.37
N GLY A 226 -12.53 6.41 -6.99
CA GLY A 226 -13.72 6.11 -6.18
C GLY A 226 -13.59 6.54 -4.72
N LEU A 227 -12.46 6.22 -4.08
CA LEU A 227 -12.19 6.50 -2.67
C LEU A 227 -11.63 7.91 -2.47
N ARG A 228 -12.49 8.91 -2.63
CA ARG A 228 -12.19 10.30 -2.34
C ARG A 228 -12.47 10.62 -0.87
N PHE A 229 -11.51 11.24 -0.20
CA PHE A 229 -11.70 11.72 1.17
C PHE A 229 -12.78 12.79 1.25
N THR A 230 -13.49 12.86 2.37
CA THR A 230 -14.41 13.96 2.63
C THR A 230 -13.64 15.28 2.80
N PRO A 231 -14.24 16.44 2.46
CA PRO A 231 -13.57 17.73 2.60
C PRO A 231 -13.23 18.08 4.05
N THR A 232 -14.07 17.64 4.98
CA THR A 232 -13.95 17.88 6.43
C THR A 232 -12.86 17.04 7.10
N TRP A 233 -12.23 16.10 6.39
CA TRP A 233 -11.19 15.24 6.97
C TRP A 233 -9.89 15.95 7.32
N HIS A 234 -9.64 17.14 6.76
CA HIS A 234 -8.43 17.91 7.06
C HIS A 234 -8.46 18.61 8.44
N GLU A 235 -9.56 18.52 9.17
CA GLU A 235 -9.77 19.24 10.45
C GLU A 235 -9.56 18.37 11.70
N HIS A 236 -9.17 17.09 11.54
CA HIS A 236 -8.93 16.14 12.62
C HIS A 236 -7.45 15.74 12.78
#